data_AF-A0A506UIU9-F1
#
_entry.id   AF-A0A506UIU9-F1
#
_cell.length_a   1.000
_cell.length_b   1.000
_cell.length_c   1.000
_cell.angle_alpha   90.00
_cell.angle_beta   90.00
_cell.angle_gamma   90.00
#
_symmetry.space_group_name_H-M   'P 1'
#
loop_
_entity.id
_entity.type
_entity.pdbx_description
1 polymer ?
#
loop_
_entity_poly.entity_id
_entity_poly.type
_entity_poly.pdbx_seq_one_letter_code
_entity_poly.pdbx_strand_id
1 'polypeptide(L)'
;MVTKTLTADGETNFGIEAACDKGYRVLSYSGSLGGGTLRIYTKLQDDDAVAVPVADAKLSAANVDDNGDVIQQVVFISVGNVLVTLSGSTSPNAVVSVA
;
A
#
# COMPACT_ATOMS: atom_id res chain seq x y z
N MET A 1 -7.32 -2.80 10.25
CA MET A 1 -6.02 -2.88 9.56
C MET A 1 -6.02 -4.15 8.73
N VAL A 2 -5.83 -4.03 7.41
CA VAL A 2 -5.76 -5.16 6.49
C VAL A 2 -4.30 -5.38 6.11
N THR A 3 -3.82 -6.62 6.22
CA THR A 3 -2.43 -6.99 5.95
C THR A 3 -2.37 -8.04 4.84
N LYS A 4 -1.44 -7.86 3.90
CA LYS A 4 -1.19 -8.79 2.79
C LYS A 4 0.30 -8.92 2.51
N THR A 5 0.75 -10.12 2.20
CA THR A 5 2.13 -10.37 1.76
C THR A 5 2.20 -10.30 0.25
N LEU A 6 3.12 -9.49 -0.28
CA LEU A 6 3.39 -9.39 -1.71
C LEU A 6 4.54 -10.34 -2.07
N THR A 7 4.22 -11.39 -2.82
CA THR A 7 5.17 -12.47 -3.20
C THR A 7 5.49 -12.50 -4.70
N ALA A 8 4.80 -11.70 -5.51
CA ALA A 8 5.04 -11.54 -6.93
C ALA A 8 4.61 -10.14 -7.41
N ASP A 9 5.01 -9.77 -8.62
CA ASP A 9 4.50 -8.58 -9.30
C ASP A 9 2.97 -8.68 -9.51
N GLY A 10 2.28 -7.56 -9.32
CA GLY A 10 0.84 -7.50 -9.53
C GLY A 10 0.15 -6.40 -8.72
N GLU A 11 -1.14 -6.27 -8.97
CA GLU A 11 -2.03 -5.40 -8.22
C GLU A 11 -2.70 -6.18 -7.09
N THR A 12 -2.75 -5.55 -5.92
CA THR A 12 -3.41 -6.08 -4.73
C THR A 12 -4.40 -5.03 -4.22
N ASN A 13 -5.69 -5.36 -4.31
CA ASN A 13 -6.74 -4.56 -3.70
C ASN A 13 -6.84 -4.90 -2.20
N PHE A 14 -6.80 -3.90 -1.33
CA PHE A 14 -6.90 -4.09 0.12
C PHE A 14 -8.35 -4.14 0.64
N GLY A 15 -9.35 -3.88 -0.20
CA GLY A 15 -10.77 -4.02 0.12
C GLY A 15 -11.25 -3.12 1.26
N ILE A 16 -10.52 -2.03 1.52
CA ILE A 16 -10.86 -1.09 2.59
C ILE A 16 -11.84 -0.08 2.03
N GLU A 17 -13.09 -0.16 2.48
CA GLU A 17 -14.15 0.76 2.06
C GLU A 17 -13.83 2.22 2.41
N ALA A 18 -14.23 3.11 1.50
CA ALA A 18 -13.92 4.54 1.49
C ALA A 18 -14.59 5.33 2.64
N ALA A 19 -15.58 4.76 3.34
CA ALA A 19 -16.35 5.44 4.36
C ALA A 19 -15.63 5.43 5.72
N CYS A 20 -14.48 6.09 5.83
CA CYS A 20 -13.94 6.45 7.12
C CYS A 20 -13.89 7.97 7.21
N ASP A 21 -14.67 8.52 8.14
CA ASP A 21 -14.71 9.95 8.44
C ASP A 21 -13.29 10.50 8.54
N LYS A 22 -12.94 11.38 7.59
CA LYS A 22 -11.69 12.17 7.43
C LYS A 22 -10.64 11.67 6.44
N GLY A 23 -10.86 10.60 5.67
CA GLY A 23 -10.18 10.40 4.37
C GLY A 23 -8.65 10.20 4.37
N TYR A 24 -7.95 10.10 5.50
CA TYR A 24 -6.54 9.73 5.55
C TYR A 24 -6.35 8.25 5.87
N ARG A 25 -5.35 7.62 5.26
CA ARG A 25 -4.93 6.23 5.44
C ARG A 25 -3.44 6.17 5.71
N VAL A 26 -3.03 5.12 6.38
CA VAL A 26 -1.62 4.80 6.56
C VAL A 26 -1.35 3.46 5.89
N LEU A 27 -0.50 3.45 4.86
CA LEU A 27 0.10 2.23 4.35
C LEU A 27 1.46 2.07 5.01
N SER A 28 1.73 0.88 5.52
CA SER A 28 3.03 0.48 6.03
C SER A 28 3.50 -0.74 5.27
N TYR A 29 4.79 -0.85 5.01
CA TYR A 29 5.39 -2.10 4.56
C TYR A 29 6.70 -2.39 5.28
N SER A 30 6.99 -3.67 5.48
CA SER A 30 8.28 -4.18 5.94
C SER A 30 8.75 -5.35 5.07
N GLY A 31 10.04 -5.64 5.10
CA GLY A 31 10.70 -6.61 4.23
C GLY A 31 11.14 -6.04 2.88
N SER A 32 11.39 -6.94 1.92
CA SER A 32 11.99 -6.61 0.62
C SER A 32 10.96 -6.50 -0.49
N LEU A 33 11.04 -5.43 -1.28
CA LEU A 33 10.33 -5.27 -2.54
C LEU A 33 11.03 -5.97 -3.71
N GLY A 34 12.17 -6.64 -3.50
CA GLY A 34 12.89 -7.39 -4.53
C GLY A 34 13.41 -6.53 -5.69
N GLY A 35 13.75 -5.26 -5.41
CA GLY A 35 14.15 -4.25 -6.42
C GLY A 35 12.98 -3.59 -7.15
N GLY A 36 11.74 -4.01 -6.88
CA GLY A 36 10.54 -3.47 -7.49
C GLY A 36 10.12 -2.12 -6.91
N THR A 37 9.14 -1.51 -7.56
CA THR A 37 8.51 -0.26 -7.12
C THR A 37 7.10 -0.54 -6.61
N LEU A 38 6.80 -0.09 -5.39
CA LEU A 38 5.45 -0.10 -4.83
C LEU A 38 4.74 1.21 -5.21
N ARG A 39 3.55 1.09 -5.81
CA ARG A 39 2.68 2.23 -6.14
C ARG A 39 1.34 2.09 -5.44
N ILE A 40 0.79 3.21 -4.99
CA ILE A 40 -0.49 3.24 -4.28
C ILE A 40 -1.49 4.01 -5.14
N TYR A 41 -2.66 3.42 -5.30
CA TYR A 41 -3.79 3.99 -6.01
C TYR A 41 -5.02 3.97 -5.13
N THR A 42 -5.94 4.87 -5.43
CA THR A 42 -7.27 4.93 -4.84
C THR A 42 -8.30 4.80 -5.94
N LYS A 43 -9.29 3.92 -5.78
CA LYS A 43 -10.36 3.71 -6.76
C LYS A 43 -11.72 3.80 -6.08
N LEU A 44 -12.68 4.51 -6.67
CA LEU A 44 -14.05 4.54 -6.16
C LEU A 44 -14.70 3.15 -6.20
N GLN A 45 -15.78 2.96 -5.46
CA GLN A 45 -16.42 1.64 -5.30
C GLN A 45 -16.99 1.08 -6.62
N ASP A 46 -17.22 1.92 -7.62
CA ASP A 46 -17.70 1.49 -8.94
C ASP A 46 -16.62 0.70 -9.69
N ASP A 47 -16.98 -0.46 -10.23
CA ASP A 47 -16.06 -1.37 -10.93
C ASP A 47 -15.41 -0.72 -12.16
N ASP A 48 -16.08 0.25 -12.80
CA ASP A 48 -15.56 1.02 -13.94
C ASP A 48 -14.76 2.27 -13.52
N ALA A 49 -14.64 2.56 -12.22
CA ALA A 49 -13.90 3.73 -11.77
C ALA A 49 -12.41 3.60 -12.11
N VAL A 50 -11.83 4.69 -12.59
CA VAL A 50 -10.39 4.77 -12.88
C VAL A 50 -9.62 4.83 -11.55
N ALA A 51 -8.62 3.97 -11.40
CA ALA A 51 -7.70 4.04 -10.28
C ALA A 51 -6.82 5.29 -10.39
N VAL A 52 -6.88 6.16 -9.38
CA VAL A 52 -6.12 7.41 -9.33
C VAL A 52 -4.87 7.19 -8.49
N PRO A 53 -3.65 7.50 -8.97
CA PRO A 53 -2.45 7.37 -8.17
C PRO A 53 -2.49 8.33 -6.98
N VAL A 54 -2.00 7.87 -5.85
CA VAL A 54 -1.77 8.75 -4.70
C VAL A 54 -0.54 9.61 -4.98
N ALA A 55 -0.76 10.91 -5.21
CA ALA A 55 0.31 11.87 -5.47
C ALA A 55 1.06 12.28 -4.18
N ASP A 56 2.35 12.57 -4.31
CA ASP A 56 3.19 13.26 -3.30
C ASP A 56 3.23 12.63 -1.90
N ALA A 57 3.00 11.33 -1.82
CA ALA A 57 3.02 10.60 -0.56
C ALA A 57 4.49 10.38 -0.12
N LYS A 58 4.90 11.00 0.99
CA LYS A 58 6.27 10.84 1.52
C LYS A 58 6.38 9.56 2.33
N LEU A 59 7.37 8.74 1.98
CA LEU A 59 7.78 7.61 2.79
C LEU A 59 8.54 8.11 4.02
N SER A 60 8.11 7.64 5.18
CA SER A 60 8.77 7.85 6.47
C SER A 60 9.09 6.50 7.10
N ALA A 61 10.31 6.34 7.60
CA ALA A 61 10.63 5.24 8.50
C ALA A 61 9.89 5.47 9.82
N ALA A 62 9.16 4.47 10.30
CA ALA A 62 8.36 4.61 11.51
C ALA A 62 8.86 3.80 12.69
N ASN A 63 9.24 2.53 12.46
CA ASN A 63 9.82 1.66 13.48
C ASN A 63 10.56 0.48 12.80
N VAL A 64 11.06 -0.47 13.59
CA VAL A 64 11.49 -1.81 13.12
C VAL A 64 10.42 -2.85 13.45
N ASP A 65 10.27 -3.86 12.60
CA ASP A 65 9.43 -5.03 12.89
C ASP A 65 10.18 -6.09 13.72
N ASP A 66 9.50 -7.20 14.05
CA ASP A 66 10.05 -8.28 14.88
C ASP A 66 11.26 -9.00 14.23
N ASN A 67 11.47 -8.81 12.92
CA ASN A 67 12.62 -9.33 12.18
C ASN A 67 13.77 -8.31 12.07
N GLY A 68 13.59 -7.11 12.64
CA GLY A 68 14.56 -6.01 12.57
C GLY A 68 14.49 -5.21 11.27
N ASP A 69 13.49 -5.45 10.41
CA ASP A 69 13.32 -4.71 9.17
C ASP A 69 12.66 -3.36 9.44
N VAL A 70 13.16 -2.30 8.79
CA VAL A 70 12.58 -0.97 8.91
C VAL A 70 11.18 -0.96 8.28
N ILE A 71 10.18 -0.62 9.07
CA ILE A 71 8.82 -0.36 8.61
C ILE A 71 8.80 1.01 7.94
N GLN A 72 8.59 0.98 6.63
CA GLN A 72 8.37 2.16 5.82
C GLN A 72 6.88 2.46 5.80
N GLN A 73 6.52 3.71 6.06
CA GLN A 73 5.13 4.14 6.16
C GLN A 73 4.85 5.33 5.26
N VAL A 74 3.60 5.44 4.83
CA VAL A 74 3.12 6.56 4.07
C VAL A 74 1.69 6.89 4.49
N VAL A 75 1.50 8.15 4.83
CA VAL A 75 0.18 8.71 5.13
C VAL A 75 -0.35 9.36 3.87
N PHE A 76 -1.57 9.01 3.46
CA PHE A 76 -2.16 9.52 2.23
C PHE A 76 -3.66 9.69 2.35
N ILE A 77 -4.23 10.51 1.46
CA ILE A 77 -5.69 10.68 1.38
C ILE A 77 -6.27 9.59 0.48
N SER A 78 -7.22 8.82 0.98
CA SER A 78 -8.01 7.88 0.19
C SER A 78 -9.37 8.47 -0.14
N VAL A 79 -9.66 8.61 -1.43
CA VAL A 79 -11.01 8.93 -1.93
C VAL A 79 -11.87 7.67 -2.17
N GLY A 80 -11.28 6.49 -2.02
CA GLY A 80 -11.84 5.21 -2.45
C GLY A 80 -11.11 4.00 -1.83
N ASN A 81 -11.37 2.81 -2.37
CA ASN A 81 -10.63 1.59 -2.10
C ASN A 81 -9.13 1.79 -2.37
N VAL A 82 -8.28 1.19 -1.54
CA VAL A 82 -6.82 1.24 -1.70
C VAL A 82 -6.34 0.06 -2.52
N LEU A 83 -5.65 0.38 -3.62
CA LEU A 83 -4.98 -0.59 -4.47
C LEU A 83 -3.48 -0.35 -4.39
N VAL A 84 -2.72 -1.44 -4.28
CA VAL A 84 -1.27 -1.39 -4.20
C VAL A 84 -0.73 -2.24 -5.32
N THR A 85 0.13 -1.66 -6.15
CA THR A 85 0.77 -2.35 -7.26
C THR A 85 2.26 -2.50 -6.98
N LEU A 86 2.76 -3.72 -7.08
CA LEU A 86 4.20 -4.01 -7.09
C LEU A 86 4.61 -4.35 -8.53
N SER A 87 5.62 -3.67 -9.04
CA SER A 87 6.14 -3.91 -10.40
C SER A 87 7.65 -3.95 -10.44
N GLY A 88 8.21 -4.84 -11.27
CA GLY A 88 9.65 -4.96 -11.49
C GLY A 88 10.37 -5.69 -10.37
N SER A 89 9.65 -6.47 -9.57
CA SER A 89 10.22 -7.26 -8.49
C SER A 89 10.72 -8.62 -9.00
N THR A 90 11.88 -9.02 -8.50
CA THR A 90 12.49 -10.31 -8.84
C THR A 90 12.27 -11.37 -7.76
N SER A 91 12.10 -10.96 -6.50
CA SER A 91 11.86 -11.86 -5.35
C SER A 91 11.34 -11.03 -4.16
N PRO A 92 10.08 -10.57 -4.19
CA PRO A 92 9.53 -9.79 -3.09
C PRO A 92 9.05 -10.69 -1.95
N ASN A 93 9.13 -10.19 -0.73
CA ASN A 93 8.55 -10.81 0.47
C ASN A 93 7.90 -9.77 1.40
N ALA A 94 7.54 -8.60 0.86
CA ALA A 94 7.09 -7.48 1.66
C ALA A 94 5.71 -7.75 2.28
N VAL A 95 5.58 -7.48 3.58
CA VAL A 95 4.31 -7.46 4.28
C VAL A 95 3.78 -6.03 4.23
N VAL A 96 2.64 -5.84 3.58
CA VAL A 96 1.98 -4.53 3.44
C VAL A 96 0.73 -4.50 4.28
N SER A 97 0.55 -3.43 5.04
CA SER A 97 -0.61 -3.19 5.89
C SER A 97 -1.21 -1.84 5.61
N VAL A 98 -2.55 -1.77 5.57
CA VAL A 98 -3.28 -0.52 5.40
C VAL A 98 -4.30 -0.34 6.53
N ALA A 99 -4.30 0.85 7.15
CA ALA A 99 -5.21 1.28 8.20
C ALA A 99 -5.99 2.53 7.77
#